data_AF-A0A382JYN9-F1
#
_entry.id   AF-A0A382JYN9-F1
#
_cell.length_a   1.000
_cell.length_b   1.000
_cell.length_c   1.000
_cell.angle_alpha   90.00
_cell.angle_beta   90.00
_cell.angle_gamma   90.00
#
_symmetry.space_group_name_H-M   'P 1'
#
loop_
_entity.id
_entity.type
_entity.pdbx_description
1 polymer ?
#
loop_
_entity_poly.entity_id
_entity_poly.type
_entity_poly.pdbx_seq_one_letter_code
_entity_poly.pdbx_strand_id
1 'polypeptide(L)'
;MAALTRQLDLERVEGLNRSVTVFRNTVAEPVHAVVRDRTGSAVPVAVERPAWDRFEVVPPVDGTFRAMVGPSGWWSLEPIEGAGSVEVVEGPFPSARIAAGTRAAIVMDAEVGSRGVRTRQSAIVVVVLLATSWAHVGRGRRRVDA
;
A
#
# COMPACT_ATOMS: atom_id res chain seq x y z
N MET A 1 1.24 16.54 28.35
CA MET A 1 2.24 16.18 27.33
C MET A 1 2.73 14.73 27.40
N ALA A 2 2.60 14.00 28.52
CA ALA A 2 3.03 12.59 28.61
C ALA A 2 1.98 11.54 28.17
N ALA A 3 0.71 11.93 28.05
CA ALA A 3 -0.39 10.99 27.75
C ALA A 3 -0.53 10.65 26.25
N LEU A 4 -0.20 11.57 25.35
CA LEU A 4 -0.28 11.36 23.90
C LEU A 4 0.85 10.46 23.36
N THR A 5 1.99 10.41 24.06
CA THR A 5 3.18 9.65 23.65
C THR A 5 2.98 8.14 23.74
N ARG A 6 2.13 7.68 24.68
CA ARG A 6 1.82 6.26 24.87
C ARG A 6 0.82 5.70 23.85
N GLN A 7 0.06 6.59 23.20
CA GLN A 7 -1.01 6.19 22.30
C GLN A 7 -0.55 6.00 20.84
N LEU A 8 0.61 6.54 20.48
CA LEU A 8 1.15 6.51 19.11
C LEU A 8 2.35 5.56 18.93
N ASP A 9 2.68 4.77 19.96
CA ASP A 9 3.75 3.76 19.95
C ASP A 9 5.03 4.22 19.23
N LEU A 10 5.45 5.45 19.54
CA LEU A 10 6.55 6.11 18.86
C LEU A 10 7.87 5.63 19.45
N GLU A 11 8.66 4.92 18.64
CA GLU A 11 10.02 4.54 19.01
C GLU A 11 11.00 5.63 18.56
N ARG A 12 11.88 6.05 19.48
CA ARG A 12 12.92 7.04 19.21
C ARG A 12 14.12 6.33 18.60
N VAL A 13 14.42 6.63 17.33
CA VAL A 13 15.62 6.10 16.64
C VAL A 13 16.61 7.24 16.44
N GLU A 14 17.88 7.01 16.79
CA GLU A 14 18.95 7.97 16.52
C GLU A 14 19.18 8.10 15.01
N GLY A 15 19.05 9.32 14.48
CA GLY A 15 19.32 9.62 13.08
C GLY A 15 20.81 9.52 12.74
N LEU A 16 21.09 9.31 11.44
CA LEU A 16 22.40 8.99 10.84
C LEU A 16 23.56 9.98 11.14
N ASN A 17 23.32 11.07 11.87
CA ASN A 17 24.33 12.06 12.29
C ASN A 17 24.03 12.76 13.63
N ARG A 18 23.20 12.19 14.52
CA ARG A 18 22.79 12.78 15.82
C ARG A 18 22.11 14.17 15.77
N SER A 19 21.95 14.79 14.61
CA SER A 19 21.38 16.13 14.45
C SER A 19 19.86 16.16 14.19
N VAL A 20 19.25 15.00 13.93
CA VAL A 20 17.82 14.88 13.62
C VAL A 20 17.21 13.80 14.50
N THR A 21 16.22 14.19 15.31
CA THR A 21 15.40 13.24 16.06
C THR A 21 14.27 12.78 15.14
N VAL A 22 14.32 11.53 14.69
CA VAL A 22 13.29 10.92 13.84
C VAL A 22 12.38 10.09 14.73
N PHE A 23 11.07 10.37 14.69
CA PHE A 23 10.07 9.57 15.37
C PHE A 23 9.52 8.54 14.37
N ARG A 24 9.63 7.25 14.68
CA ARG A 24 9.11 6.16 13.85
C ARG A 24 7.70 5.81 14.30
N ASN A 25 6.74 5.87 13.38
CA ASN A 25 5.38 5.36 13.59
C ASN A 25 5.35 3.86 13.26
N THR A 26 5.02 3.00 14.24
CA THR A 26 5.00 1.53 14.11
C THR A 26 3.68 0.97 13.57
N VAL A 27 2.65 1.80 13.40
CA VAL A 27 1.28 1.34 13.02
C VAL A 27 1.10 1.20 11.51
N ALA A 28 1.96 1.81 10.71
CA ALA A 28 1.95 1.66 9.25
C ALA A 28 3.39 1.48 8.75
N GLU A 29 3.60 0.45 7.94
CA GLU A 29 4.87 0.22 7.27
C GLU A 29 5.26 1.51 6.50
N PRO A 30 6.41 2.15 6.81
CA PRO A 30 6.74 3.42 6.18
C PRO A 30 6.92 3.22 4.69
N VAL A 31 6.28 4.08 3.89
CA VAL A 31 6.50 4.08 2.44
C VAL A 31 7.93 4.50 2.17
N HIS A 32 8.71 3.61 1.56
CA HIS A 32 10.08 3.91 1.16
C HIS A 32 10.09 4.28 -0.31
N ALA A 33 10.23 5.56 -0.61
CA ALA A 33 10.33 6.09 -1.95
C ALA A 33 11.75 6.61 -2.21
N VAL A 34 12.35 6.17 -3.31
CA VAL A 34 13.72 6.51 -3.69
C VAL A 34 13.76 6.83 -5.18
N VAL A 35 14.55 7.84 -5.54
CA VAL A 35 14.96 8.08 -6.92
C VAL A 35 16.44 7.75 -7.04
N ARG A 36 16.78 6.91 -8.02
CA ARG A 36 18.18 6.72 -8.41
C ARG A 36 18.57 7.76 -9.42
N ASP A 37 19.49 8.64 -9.04
CA ASP A 37 20.03 9.65 -9.94
C ASP A 37 20.87 9.02 -11.08
N ARG A 38 21.36 9.85 -12.00
CA ARG A 38 22.24 9.42 -13.10
C ARG A 38 23.56 8.77 -12.64
N THR A 39 24.00 8.99 -11.41
CA THR A 39 25.20 8.37 -10.82
C THR A 39 24.88 7.01 -10.19
N GLY A 40 23.60 6.63 -10.14
CA GLY A 40 23.10 5.42 -9.49
C GLY A 40 22.85 5.59 -8.00
N SER A 41 23.05 6.79 -7.45
CA SER A 41 22.88 7.10 -6.02
C SER A 41 21.41 7.14 -5.65
N ALA A 42 21.06 6.48 -4.55
CA ALA A 42 19.71 6.46 -4.01
C ALA A 42 19.41 7.74 -3.23
N VAL A 43 18.52 8.57 -3.76
CA VAL A 43 18.06 9.81 -3.12
C VAL A 43 16.66 9.57 -2.51
N PRO A 44 16.49 9.72 -1.19
CA PRO A 44 15.19 9.59 -0.55
C PRO A 44 14.20 10.63 -1.08
N VAL A 45 12.95 10.22 -1.28
CA VAL A 45 11.86 11.11 -1.70
C VAL A 45 10.95 11.34 -0.51
N ALA A 46 10.58 12.60 -0.27
CA ALA A 46 9.56 12.94 0.72
C ALA A 46 8.20 12.41 0.25
N VAL A 47 7.48 11.75 1.15
CA VAL A 47 6.17 11.17 0.89
C VAL A 47 5.14 11.84 1.78
N GLU A 48 4.12 12.42 1.17
CA GLU A 48 2.94 12.91 1.87
C GLU A 48 1.80 11.91 1.73
N ARG A 49 0.96 11.80 2.77
CA ARG A 49 -0.18 10.88 2.78
C ARG A 49 -1.49 11.67 2.92
N PRO A 50 -2.06 12.18 1.82
CA PRO A 50 -3.32 12.91 1.87
C PRO A 50 -4.52 12.00 2.19
N ALA A 51 -4.46 10.71 1.86
CA ALA A 51 -5.53 9.75 2.14
C ALA A 51 -5.01 8.34 2.43
N TRP A 52 -5.88 7.41 2.82
CA TRP A 52 -5.49 6.06 3.19
C TRP A 52 -5.02 5.23 1.98
N ASP A 53 -5.61 5.51 0.82
CA ASP A 53 -5.43 4.90 -0.51
C ASP A 53 -4.54 5.72 -1.44
N ARG A 54 -3.95 6.82 -0.94
CA ARG A 54 -3.19 7.76 -1.76
C ARG A 54 -1.97 8.31 -1.03
N PHE A 55 -0.85 8.29 -1.73
CA PHE A 55 0.38 8.99 -1.35
C PHE A 55 0.77 9.98 -2.45
N GLU A 56 1.40 11.08 -2.07
CA GLU A 56 1.95 12.07 -3.00
C GLU A 56 3.46 12.18 -2.79
N VAL A 57 4.17 12.31 -3.91
CA VAL A 57 5.63 12.38 -3.94
C VAL A 57 6.10 13.47 -4.90
N VAL A 58 7.21 14.10 -4.54
CA VAL A 58 7.92 15.07 -5.38
C VAL A 58 9.40 14.67 -5.40
N PRO A 59 9.89 14.04 -6.49
CA PRO A 59 11.29 13.69 -6.65
C PRO A 59 12.20 14.92 -6.55
N PRO A 60 13.26 14.90 -5.72
CA PRO A 60 14.21 16.01 -5.62
C PRO A 60 15.21 16.04 -6.79
N VAL A 61 15.34 14.93 -7.54
CA VAL A 61 16.29 14.76 -8.63
C VAL A 61 15.66 13.98 -9.78
N ASP A 62 16.22 14.11 -10.98
CA ASP A 62 15.85 13.29 -12.13
C ASP A 62 16.34 11.86 -11.95
N GLY A 63 15.52 10.88 -12.32
CA GLY A 63 15.99 9.51 -12.39
C GLY A 63 14.92 8.44 -12.32
N THR A 64 15.35 7.25 -11.88
CA THR A 64 14.46 6.09 -11.74
C THR A 64 13.85 6.08 -10.35
N PHE A 65 12.57 6.39 -10.28
CA PHE A 65 11.75 6.33 -9.08
C PHE A 65 11.29 4.89 -8.80
N ARG A 66 11.32 4.50 -7.52
CA ARG A 66 10.69 3.28 -7.02
C ARG A 66 10.13 3.53 -5.62
N ALA A 67 8.89 3.14 -5.40
CA ALA A 67 8.26 3.18 -4.08
C ALA A 67 7.88 1.78 -3.61
N MET A 68 8.29 1.46 -2.38
CA MET A 68 7.86 0.26 -1.66
C MET A 68 6.71 0.66 -0.74
N VAL A 69 5.51 0.21 -1.09
CA VAL A 69 4.27 0.52 -0.37
C VAL A 69 3.38 -0.72 -0.30
N GLY A 70 2.98 -1.10 0.91
CA GLY A 70 2.01 -2.17 1.18
C GLY A 70 2.21 -3.47 0.37
N PRO A 71 1.14 -4.26 0.20
CA PRO A 71 1.22 -5.48 -0.60
C PRO A 71 1.61 -5.18 -2.05
N SER A 72 2.53 -5.99 -2.58
CA SER A 72 2.98 -5.85 -3.97
C SER A 72 1.82 -5.99 -4.95
N GLY A 73 1.81 -5.15 -5.99
CA GLY A 73 0.81 -5.15 -7.06
C GLY A 73 -0.51 -4.47 -6.71
N TRP A 74 -0.64 -3.83 -5.54
CA TRP A 74 -1.87 -3.12 -5.14
C TRP A 74 -1.80 -1.62 -5.39
N TRP A 75 -0.68 -1.12 -5.90
CA TRP A 75 -0.39 0.30 -5.97
C TRP A 75 0.10 0.66 -7.36
N SER A 76 -0.52 1.67 -7.96
CA SER A 76 -0.17 2.25 -9.26
C SER A 76 0.42 3.65 -9.08
N LEU A 77 1.15 4.13 -10.08
CA LEU A 77 1.69 5.48 -10.10
C LEU A 77 0.89 6.32 -11.09
N GLU A 78 0.31 7.41 -10.61
CA GLU A 78 -0.51 8.35 -11.38
C GLU A 78 0.15 9.73 -11.41
N PRO A 79 0.44 10.32 -12.58
CA PRO A 79 0.90 11.70 -12.67
C PRO A 79 -0.21 12.66 -12.21
N ILE A 80 0.05 13.54 -11.24
CA ILE A 80 -0.94 14.52 -10.77
C ILE A 80 -0.82 15.81 -11.58
N GLU A 81 0.39 16.38 -11.64
CA GLU A 81 0.73 17.55 -12.46
C GLU A 81 2.23 17.89 -12.26
N GLY A 82 2.96 18.13 -13.34
CA GLY A 82 4.37 18.52 -13.30
C GLY A 82 4.96 18.63 -14.70
N ALA A 83 5.93 19.53 -14.89
CA ALA A 83 6.49 19.90 -16.20
C ALA A 83 7.31 18.79 -16.91
N GLY A 84 7.54 17.65 -16.26
CA GLY A 84 8.38 16.57 -16.77
C GLY A 84 7.63 15.29 -17.11
N SER A 85 8.22 14.47 -17.97
CA SER A 85 7.67 13.17 -18.35
C SER A 85 7.72 12.17 -17.19
N VAL A 86 6.68 11.34 -17.09
CA VAL A 86 6.62 10.16 -16.23
C VAL A 86 6.51 8.95 -17.14
N GLU A 87 7.55 8.13 -17.19
CA GLU A 87 7.55 6.87 -17.94
C GLU A 87 7.35 5.73 -16.93
N VAL A 88 6.11 5.27 -16.80
CA VAL A 88 5.75 4.20 -15.86
C VAL A 88 6.36 2.87 -16.33
N VAL A 89 7.01 2.18 -15.40
CA VAL A 89 7.58 0.84 -15.62
C VAL A 89 6.68 -0.15 -14.89
N GLU A 90 6.11 -1.10 -15.64
CA GLU A 90 5.30 -2.17 -15.05
C GLU A 90 6.14 -3.04 -14.12
N GLY A 91 5.56 -3.35 -12.96
CA GLY A 91 6.22 -4.16 -11.96
C GLY A 91 5.38 -4.35 -10.70
N PRO A 92 5.85 -5.20 -9.77
CA PRO A 92 5.16 -5.47 -8.51
C PRO A 92 5.14 -4.26 -7.55
N PHE A 93 5.92 -3.23 -7.84
CA PHE A 93 5.99 -1.99 -7.09
C PHE A 93 5.88 -0.81 -8.05
N PRO A 94 5.25 0.30 -7.65
CA PRO A 94 5.21 1.51 -8.47
C PRO A 94 6.62 2.00 -8.78
N SER A 95 6.98 1.92 -10.06
CA SER A 95 8.27 2.34 -10.59
C SER A 95 8.09 3.18 -11.85
N ALA A 96 8.89 4.21 -12.01
CA ALA A 96 8.84 5.08 -13.18
C ALA A 96 10.15 5.83 -13.38
N ARG A 97 10.43 6.28 -14.60
CA ARG A 97 11.40 7.35 -14.83
C ARG A 97 10.68 8.68 -14.64
N ILE A 98 11.14 9.51 -13.70
CA ILE A 98 10.49 10.76 -13.31
C ILE A 98 11.51 11.88 -13.27
N ALA A 99 11.12 13.05 -13.77
CA ALA A 99 11.90 14.28 -13.67
C ALA A 99 11.79 14.94 -12.28
N ALA A 100 12.81 15.67 -11.89
CA ALA A 100 12.84 16.44 -10.66
C ALA A 100 11.67 17.44 -10.60
N GLY A 101 11.05 17.57 -9.43
CA GLY A 101 9.94 18.50 -9.21
C GLY A 101 8.59 18.08 -9.79
N THR A 102 8.51 16.95 -10.52
CA THR A 102 7.24 16.40 -10.98
C THR A 102 6.42 15.87 -9.81
N ARG A 103 5.15 16.26 -9.68
CA ARG A 103 4.28 15.71 -8.64
C ARG A 103 3.58 14.45 -9.15
N ALA A 104 3.79 13.34 -8.44
CA ALA A 104 3.15 12.06 -8.73
C ALA A 104 2.37 11.56 -7.52
N ALA A 105 1.26 10.87 -7.78
CA ALA A 105 0.49 10.13 -6.81
C ALA A 105 0.85 8.65 -6.91
N ILE A 106 0.87 7.98 -5.77
CA ILE A 106 0.79 6.53 -5.68
C ILE A 106 -0.60 6.20 -5.16
N VAL A 107 -1.41 5.55 -5.99
CA VAL A 107 -2.82 5.27 -5.71
C VAL A 107 -3.02 3.77 -5.54
N MET A 108 -3.86 3.38 -4.58
CA MET A 108 -4.25 1.98 -4.43
C MET A 108 -5.19 1.59 -5.57
N ASP A 109 -4.85 0.52 -6.28
CA ASP A 109 -5.70 -0.01 -7.35
C ASP A 109 -7.02 -0.53 -6.75
N ALA A 110 -8.11 0.14 -7.12
CA ALA A 110 -9.45 -0.20 -6.68
C ALA A 110 -9.90 -1.59 -7.15
N GLU A 111 -9.31 -2.14 -8.24
CA GLU A 111 -9.62 -3.48 -8.72
C GLU A 111 -9.00 -4.57 -7.86
N VAL A 112 -7.79 -4.36 -7.35
CA VAL A 112 -7.11 -5.31 -6.47
C VAL A 112 -7.70 -5.28 -5.05
N GLY A 113 -8.23 -4.12 -4.65
CA GLY A 113 -9.11 -3.96 -3.49
C GLY A 113 -10.59 -4.27 -3.76
N SER A 114 -10.96 -4.75 -4.96
CA SER A 114 -12.35 -4.73 -5.43
C SER A 114 -13.29 -5.51 -4.51
N ARG A 115 -14.27 -4.77 -3.98
CA ARG A 115 -15.48 -5.32 -3.34
C ARG A 115 -16.07 -6.50 -4.12
N GLY A 116 -15.92 -6.55 -5.45
CA GLY A 116 -16.44 -7.61 -6.31
C GLY A 116 -15.82 -8.99 -6.05
N VAL A 117 -14.51 -9.07 -5.86
CA VAL A 117 -13.82 -10.35 -5.60
C VAL A 117 -14.18 -10.88 -4.21
N ARG A 118 -14.20 -10.00 -3.20
CA ARG A 118 -14.64 -10.36 -1.84
C ARG A 118 -16.10 -10.80 -1.82
N THR A 119 -16.99 -10.10 -2.52
CA THR A 119 -18.42 -10.47 -2.57
C THR A 119 -18.61 -11.84 -3.21
N ARG A 120 -17.87 -12.14 -4.29
CA ARG A 120 -17.90 -13.46 -4.95
C ARG A 120 -17.32 -14.55 -4.04
N GLN A 121 -16.21 -14.29 -3.37
CA GLN A 121 -15.60 -15.23 -2.42
C GLN A 121 -16.55 -15.51 -1.23
N SER A 122 -17.19 -14.48 -0.67
CA SER A 122 -18.19 -14.63 0.39
C SER A 122 -19.41 -15.40 -0.09
N ALA A 123 -19.90 -15.14 -1.31
CA ALA A 123 -21.02 -15.87 -1.90
C ALA A 123 -20.70 -17.37 -2.03
N ILE A 124 -19.48 -17.72 -2.47
CA ILE A 124 -19.04 -19.12 -2.54
C ILE A 124 -19.05 -19.78 -1.16
N VAL A 125 -18.54 -19.10 -0.12
CA VAL A 125 -18.56 -19.63 1.25
C VAL A 125 -19.99 -19.86 1.74
N VAL A 126 -20.90 -18.93 1.50
CA VAL A 126 -22.32 -19.07 1.86
C VAL A 126 -22.95 -20.26 1.14
N VAL A 127 -22.69 -20.43 -0.16
CA VAL A 127 -23.19 -21.57 -0.94
C VAL A 127 -22.65 -22.90 -0.38
N VAL A 128 -21.36 -22.97 -0.03
CA VAL A 128 -20.77 -24.17 0.57
C VAL A 128 -21.37 -24.48 1.94
N LEU A 129 -21.57 -23.46 2.79
CA LEU A 129 -22.22 -23.62 4.10
C LEU A 129 -23.66 -24.10 3.96
N LEU A 130 -24.41 -23.54 3.00
CA LEU A 130 -25.76 -24.00 2.69
C LEU A 130 -25.74 -25.45 2.21
N ALA A 131 -24.91 -25.81 1.23
CA ALA A 131 -24.82 -27.18 0.73
C ALA A 131 -24.46 -28.17 1.86
N THR A 132 -23.56 -27.78 2.76
CA THR A 132 -23.16 -28.60 3.91
C THR A 132 -24.29 -28.72 4.93
N SER A 133 -25.03 -27.64 5.20
CA SER A 133 -26.22 -27.63 6.06
C SER A 133 -27.31 -28.56 5.51
N TRP A 134 -27.63 -28.45 4.23
CA TRP A 134 -28.60 -29.32 3.56
C TRP A 134 -28.17 -30.79 3.60
N ALA A 135 -26.90 -31.09 3.37
CA ALA A 135 -26.35 -32.44 3.49
C ALA A 135 -26.38 -33.00 4.92
N HIS A 136 -26.37 -32.14 5.94
CA HIS A 136 -26.51 -32.53 7.33
C HIS A 136 -27.98 -32.80 7.70
N VAL A 137 -28.89 -31.91 7.30
CA VAL A 137 -30.34 -32.05 7.54
C VAL A 137 -30.91 -33.28 6.81
N GLY A 138 -30.46 -33.55 5.59
CA GLY A 138 -30.86 -34.75 4.84
C GLY A 138 -30.48 -36.07 5.51
N ARG A 139 -29.40 -36.09 6.33
CA ARG A 139 -29.01 -37.25 7.13
C ARG A 139 -29.80 -37.38 8.43
N GLY A 140 -30.26 -36.26 9.01
CA GLY A 140 -31.16 -36.27 10.16
C GLY A 140 -32.53 -36.87 9.83
N ARG A 141 -33.08 -36.55 8.66
CA ARG A 141 -34.39 -37.05 8.20
C ARG A 141 -34.41 -38.58 7.97
N ARG A 142 -33.31 -39.18 7.48
CA ARG A 142 -33.19 -40.65 7.31
C ARG A 142 -33.09 -41.44 8.61
N ARG A 143 -32.81 -40.82 9.76
CA ARG A 143 -32.74 -41.50 11.06
C ARG A 143 -34.07 -41.54 11.83
N VAL A 144 -35.06 -40.77 11.40
CA VAL A 144 -36.38 -40.71 12.07
C VAL A 144 -37.38 -41.68 11.43
N ASP A 145 -37.14 -42.08 10.18
CA ASP A 145 -37.99 -43.03 9.43
C ASP A 145 -37.41 -44.47 9.38
N ALA A 146 -36.52 -44.84 10.31
CA ALA A 146 -35.92 -46.18 10.41
C ALA A 146 -36.25 -46.84 11.76
#